data_AF-A0A0B5FUD2-F1
#
_entry.id   AF-A0A0B5FUD2-F1
#
_cell.length_a   1.000
_cell.length_b   1.000
_cell.length_c   1.000
_cell.angle_alpha   90.00
_cell.angle_beta   90.00
_cell.angle_gamma   90.00
#
_symmetry.space_group_name_H-M   'P 1'
#
loop_
_entity.id
_entity.type
_entity.pdbx_description
1 polymer ?
#
loop_
_entity_poly.entity_id
_entity_poly.type
_entity_poly.pdbx_seq_one_letter_code
_entity_poly.pdbx_strand_id
1 'polypeptide(L)' 'MATDWKWEAAMAAIRRQTEEAQNRYYHQGLAAQGAPCPYPYTSFAAIHWRRGAADARRGDQ' A
#
# COMPACT_ATOMS: atom_id res chain seq x y z
N MET A 1 -19.72 -23.88 12.86
CA MET A 1 -19.33 -22.62 13.53
C MET A 1 -19.98 -21.50 12.73
N ALA A 2 -20.98 -20.82 13.30
CA ALA A 2 -21.51 -19.61 12.68
C ALA A 2 -20.46 -18.52 12.87
N THR A 3 -19.87 -18.04 11.78
CA THR A 3 -19.05 -16.83 11.82
C THR A 3 -19.95 -15.67 12.27
N ASP A 4 -19.52 -14.94 13.30
CA ASP A 4 -20.23 -13.76 13.75
C ASP A 4 -20.18 -12.72 12.62
N TRP A 5 -21.33 -12.39 12.04
CA TRP A 5 -21.42 -11.46 10.90
C TRP A 5 -20.80 -10.09 11.23
N LYS A 6 -20.74 -9.69 12.51
CA LYS A 6 -20.05 -8.47 12.95
C LYS A 6 -18.55 -8.60 12.80
N TRP A 7 -17.99 -9.77 13.08
CA TRP A 7 -16.58 -10.07 12.88
C TRP A 7 -16.22 -10.02 11.40
N GLU A 8 -17.01 -10.68 10.54
CA GLU A 8 -16.79 -10.64 9.09
C GLU A 8 -16.87 -9.21 8.53
N ALA A 9 -17.87 -8.44 8.96
CA ALA A 9 -18.02 -7.03 8.57
C ALA A 9 -16.83 -6.17 9.03
N ALA A 10 -16.34 -6.37 10.26
CA ALA A 10 -15.18 -5.66 10.78
C ALA A 10 -13.89 -6.02 10.00
N MET A 11 -13.67 -7.30 9.71
CA MET A 11 -12.52 -7.75 8.91
C MET A 11 -12.58 -7.20 7.48
N ALA A 12 -13.77 -7.13 6.87
CA ALA A 12 -13.96 -6.50 5.57
C ALA A 12 -13.63 -5.01 5.59
N ALA A 13 -14.00 -4.28 6.65
CA ALA A 13 -13.67 -2.87 6.82
C ALA A 13 -12.16 -2.63 7.00
N ILE A 14 -11.50 -3.43 7.84
CA ILE A 14 -10.04 -3.36 8.06
C ILE A 14 -9.29 -3.64 6.76
N ARG A 15 -9.74 -4.66 6.01
CA ARG A 15 -9.14 -5.00 4.72
C ARG A 15 -9.22 -3.84 3.74
N ARG A 16 -10.39 -3.21 3.61
CA ARG A 16 -10.58 -2.03 2.74
C ARG A 16 -9.65 -0.88 3.14
N GLN A 17 -9.59 -0.55 4.43
CA GLN A 17 -8.70 0.51 4.92
C GLN A 17 -7.21 0.20 4.63
N THR A 18 -6.82 -1.06 4.77
CA THR A 18 -5.45 -1.51 4.50
C THR A 18 -5.14 -1.42 3.00
N GLU A 19 -6.05 -1.85 2.14
CA GLU A 19 -5.93 -1.76 0.68
C GLU A 19 -5.86 -0.30 0.21
N GLU A 20 -6.68 0.59 0.78
CA GLU A 20 -6.64 2.03 0.51
C GLU A 20 -5.30 2.65 0.94
N ALA A 21 -4.80 2.30 2.13
CA ALA A 21 -3.50 2.76 2.61
C ALA A 21 -2.36 2.27 1.71
N GLN A 22 -2.38 0.98 1.33
CA GLN A 22 -1.45 0.40 0.38
C GLN A 22 -1.46 1.16 -0.95
N ASN A 23 -2.63 1.39 -1.54
CA ASN A 23 -2.77 2.08 -2.82
C ASN A 23 -2.25 3.51 -2.73
N ARG A 24 -2.52 4.21 -1.62
CA ARG A 24 -2.02 5.57 -1.40
C ARG A 24 -0.49 5.62 -1.42
N TYR A 25 0.18 4.76 -0.66
CA TYR A 25 1.65 4.72 -0.65
C TYR A 25 2.22 4.28 -1.99
N TYR A 26 1.57 3.33 -2.67
CA TYR A 26 1.95 2.88 -4.01
C TYR A 26 1.91 4.03 -5.02
N HIS A 27 0.82 4.80 -5.08
CA HIS A 27 0.71 5.95 -5.99
C HIS A 27 1.70 7.07 -5.67
N GLN A 28 2.01 7.31 -4.39
CA GLN A 28 3.08 8.23 -4.02
C GLN A 28 4.45 7.75 -4.53
N GLY A 29 4.69 6.43 -4.51
CA GLY A 29 5.89 5.82 -5.08
C GLY A 29 5.96 5.97 -6.59
N LEU A 30 4.84 5.71 -7.28
CA LEU A 30 4.72 5.91 -8.72
C LEU A 30 5.06 7.36 -9.13
N ALA A 31 4.57 8.34 -8.36
CA ALA A 31 4.81 9.76 -8.63
C ALA A 31 6.20 10.26 -8.20
N ALA A 32 7.01 9.43 -7.55
CA ALA A 32 8.26 9.87 -6.93
C ALA A 32 9.41 10.17 -7.91
N GLN A 33 9.33 9.70 -9.15
CA GLN A 33 10.31 9.98 -10.24
C GLN A 33 11.79 9.89 -9.79
N GLY A 34 12.14 8.88 -8.97
CA GLY A 34 13.51 8.66 -8.50
C GLY A 34 13.89 9.35 -7.18
N ALA A 35 12.97 10.06 -6.53
CA ALA A 35 13.18 10.59 -5.18
C ALA A 35 13.50 9.47 -4.16
N PRO A 36 14.18 9.75 -3.04
CA PRO A 36 14.36 8.78 -1.96
C PRO A 36 13.06 8.53 -1.19
N CYS A 37 12.87 7.31 -0.68
CA CYS A 37 11.69 6.94 0.10
C CYS A 37 11.67 7.71 1.43
N PRO A 38 10.57 8.43 1.78
CA PRO A 38 10.49 9.24 2.99
C PRO A 38 10.15 8.44 4.26
N TYR A 39 9.82 7.15 4.12
CA TYR A 39 9.32 6.31 5.20
C TYR A 39 10.41 5.42 5.83
N PRO A 40 10.28 5.03 7.12
CA PRO A 40 11.22 4.13 7.78
C PRO A 40 11.40 2.81 7.01
N TYR A 41 12.62 2.27 7.01
CA TYR A 41 13.04 1.29 6.02
C TYR A 41 12.15 0.04 5.91
N THR A 42 11.66 -0.48 7.04
CA THR A 42 10.82 -1.70 7.14
C THR A 42 9.34 -1.41 7.35
N SER A 43 8.93 -0.14 7.28
CA SER A 43 7.53 0.24 7.47
C SER A 43 6.64 -0.24 6.32
N PHE A 44 5.38 -0.49 6.64
CA PHE A 44 4.33 -0.79 5.64
C PHE A 44 4.32 0.24 4.51
N ALA A 45 4.38 1.53 4.84
CA ALA A 45 4.42 2.62 3.87
C ALA A 45 5.65 2.52 2.94
N ALA A 46 6.85 2.26 3.49
CA ALA A 46 8.07 2.15 2.68
C ALA A 46 8.02 0.98 1.69
N ILE A 47 7.46 -0.16 2.10
CA ILE A 47 7.35 -1.34 1.23
C ILE A 47 6.48 -1.04 0.02
N HIS A 48 5.28 -0.49 0.24
CA HIS A 48 4.34 -0.19 -0.84
C HIS A 48 4.77 0.98 -1.71
N TRP A 49 5.38 2.01 -1.11
CA TRP A 49 5.96 3.13 -1.84
C TRP A 49 7.09 2.68 -2.77
N ARG A 50 8.03 1.85 -2.30
CA ARG A 50 9.14 1.37 -3.14
C ARG A 50 8.66 0.50 -4.29
N ARG A 51 7.58 -0.26 -4.07
CA ARG A 51 6.94 -1.03 -5.14
C ARG A 51 6.43 -0.12 -6.25
N GLY A 52 5.72 0.96 -5.91
CA GLY A 52 5.28 1.96 -6.88
C GLY A 52 6.44 2.63 -7.61
N ALA A 53 7.48 3.04 -6.88
CA ALA A 53 8.67 3.65 -7.46
C ALA A 53 9.45 2.70 -8.39
N ALA A 54 9.45 1.40 -8.09
CA ALA A 54 10.05 0.39 -8.97
C ALA A 54 9.23 0.17 -10.24
N ASP A 55 7.90 0.15 -10.15
CA ASP A 55 7.01 -0.01 -11.30
C ASP A 55 7.08 1.21 -12.24
N ALA A 56 7.13 2.44 -11.70
CA ALA A 56 7.33 3.66 -12.51
C ALA A 56 8.60 3.58 -13.35
N ARG A 57 9.72 3.11 -12.77
CA ARG A 57 10.99 2.93 -13.49
C ARG A 57 10.96 1.82 -14.54
N ARG A 58 10.02 0.88 -14.45
CA ARG A 58 9.83 -0.17 -15.46
C ARG A 58 8.92 0.28 -16.60
N GLY A 59 7.96 1.15 -16.32
CA GLY A 59 7.06 1.71 -17.35
C GLY A 59 7.70 2.77 -18.24
N ASP A 60 8.79 3.39 -17.79
CA ASP A 60 9.58 4.36 -18.56
C ASP A 60 10.67 3.72 -19.46
N GLN A 61 10.76 2.38 -19.51
CA GLN A 61 11.62 1.62 -20.44
C GLN A 61 10.80 1.05 -21.59
#